data_AF-A0ABD4EAR8-F1
#
_entry.id   AF-A0ABD4EAR8-F1
#
_cell.length_a   1.000
_cell.length_b   1.000
_cell.length_c   1.000
_cell.angle_alpha   90.00
_cell.angle_beta   90.00
_cell.angle_gamma   90.00
#
_symmetry.space_group_name_H-M   'P 1'
#
loop_
_entity.id
_entity.type
_entity.pdbx_description
1 polymer ?
#
loop_
_entity_poly.entity_id
_entity_poly.type
_entity_poly.pdbx_seq_one_letter_code
_entity_poly.pdbx_strand_id
1 'polypeptide(L)'
;MYKSIAVGFAFFTIATILGALWAAEAWGGYWSWDPKETWALIVWLNYAAWLHMRLMKGLRGTAAAWWALTGLIVTTFAFLGVNLFLSGLHSYGQL
;
A
#
# COMPACT_ATOMS: atom_id res chain seq x y z
N MET A 1 6.55 17.90 0.44
CA MET A 1 7.00 16.49 0.43
C MET A 1 6.70 15.76 1.74
N TYR A 2 7.26 16.13 2.90
CA TYR A 2 6.94 15.44 4.18
C TYR A 2 5.45 15.46 4.54
N LYS A 3 4.83 16.64 4.60
CA LYS A 3 3.40 16.78 4.90
C LYS A 3 2.53 15.98 3.92
N SER A 4 2.86 16.02 2.64
CA SER A 4 2.15 15.27 1.58
C SER A 4 2.23 13.75 1.79
N ILE A 5 3.41 13.22 2.14
CA ILE A 5 3.60 11.78 2.36
C ILE A 5 2.97 11.33 3.68
N ALA A 6 3.05 12.14 4.73
CA ALA A 6 2.38 11.87 6.01
C ALA A 6 0.85 11.85 5.86
N VAL A 7 0.29 12.81 5.11
CA VAL A 7 -1.14 12.83 4.77
C VAL A 7 -1.51 11.60 3.94
N GLY A 8 -0.71 11.27 2.91
CA GLY A 8 -0.91 10.06 2.11
C GLY A 8 -0.92 8.78 2.95
N PHE A 9 0.02 8.64 3.89
CA PHE A 9 0.07 7.51 4.82
C PHE A 9 -1.15 7.43 5.73
N ALA A 10 -1.63 8.57 6.26
CA ALA A 10 -2.82 8.60 7.09
C ALA A 10 -4.07 8.15 6.31
N PHE A 11 -4.28 8.69 5.11
CA PHE A 11 -5.38 8.28 4.24
C PHE A 11 -5.27 6.81 3.84
N PHE A 12 -4.06 6.34 3.51
CA PHE A 12 -3.84 4.94 3.13
C PHE A 12 -4.09 3.98 4.30
N THR A 13 -3.74 4.37 5.52
CA THR A 13 -4.04 3.60 6.74
C THR A 13 -5.55 3.49 6.95
N ILE A 14 -6.28 4.60 6.83
CA ILE A 14 -7.74 4.60 6.93
C ILE A 14 -8.36 3.72 5.83
N ALA A 15 -7.90 3.86 4.59
CA ALA A 15 -8.37 3.04 3.48
C ALA A 15 -8.12 1.54 3.70
N THR A 16 -6.97 1.17 4.27
CA THR A 16 -6.63 -0.22 4.58
C THR A 16 -7.54 -0.78 5.67
N ILE A 17 -7.81 0.00 6.74
CA ILE A 17 -8.73 -0.40 7.82
C ILE A 17 -10.17 -0.56 7.28
N LEU A 18 -10.66 0.40 6.49
CA LEU A 18 -11.98 0.32 5.87
C LEU A 18 -12.08 -0.88 4.92
N GLY A 19 -11.01 -1.17 4.16
CA GLY A 19 -10.92 -2.37 3.33
C GLY A 19 -11.02 -3.66 4.12
N ALA A 20 -10.32 -3.75 5.26
CA ALA A 20 -10.37 -4.90 6.15
C ALA A 20 -11.76 -5.09 6.81
N LEU A 21 -12.45 -4.00 7.16
CA LEU A 21 -13.83 -4.05 7.66
C LEU A 21 -14.79 -4.57 6.59
N TRP A 22 -14.64 -4.10 5.35
CA TRP A 22 -15.43 -4.58 4.22
C TRP A 22 -15.13 -6.06 3.90
N ALA A 23 -13.86 -6.48 3.98
CA ALA A 23 -13.48 -7.88 3.81
C ALA A 23 -14.14 -8.79 4.86
N ALA A 24 -14.25 -8.32 6.11
CA ALA A 24 -14.99 -9.07 7.14
C ALA A 24 -16.47 -9.26 6.79
N GLU A 25 -17.10 -8.25 6.19
CA GLU A 25 -18.51 -8.31 5.80
C GLU A 25 -18.74 -9.16 4.54
N ALA A 26 -17.85 -9.11 3.56
CA ALA A 26 -18.02 -9.84 2.30
C ALA A 26 -17.55 -11.32 2.36
N TRP A 27 -16.63 -11.68 3.26
CA TRP A 27 -15.94 -12.99 3.26
C TRP A 27 -15.94 -13.67 4.64
N GLY A 28 -16.39 -12.97 5.69
CA GLY A 28 -16.44 -13.48 7.07
C GLY A 28 -15.13 -13.36 7.85
N GLY A 29 -14.08 -12.75 7.28
CA GLY A 29 -12.77 -12.56 7.93
C GLY A 29 -12.13 -11.22 7.57
N TYR A 30 -11.42 -10.60 8.53
CA TYR A 30 -10.82 -9.27 8.35
C TYR A 30 -9.60 -9.23 7.42
N TRP A 31 -8.93 -10.37 7.24
CA TRP A 31 -7.71 -10.48 6.47
C TRP A 31 -7.47 -11.93 6.07
N SER A 32 -7.35 -12.19 4.78
CA SER A 32 -7.18 -13.52 4.17
C SER A 32 -5.81 -13.70 3.49
N TRP A 33 -4.91 -12.72 3.57
CA TRP A 33 -3.60 -12.71 2.89
C TRP A 33 -3.70 -12.84 1.37
N ASP A 34 -4.79 -12.34 0.80
CA ASP A 34 -4.95 -12.30 -0.65
C ASP A 34 -3.84 -11.46 -1.27
N PRO A 35 -3.52 -11.64 -2.57
CA PRO A 35 -2.58 -10.76 -3.25
C PRO A 35 -2.92 -9.27 -3.05
N LYS A 36 -4.20 -8.90 -3.07
CA LYS A 36 -4.62 -7.49 -2.86
C LYS A 36 -4.29 -6.99 -1.46
N GLU A 37 -4.60 -7.76 -0.43
CA GLU A 37 -4.35 -7.41 0.97
C GLU A 37 -2.84 -7.38 1.27
N THR A 38 -2.11 -8.39 0.82
CA THR A 38 -0.65 -8.49 0.99
C THR A 38 0.06 -7.28 0.37
N TRP A 39 -0.35 -6.87 -0.84
CA TRP A 39 0.24 -5.70 -1.49
C TRP A 39 -0.19 -4.38 -0.84
N ALA A 40 -1.40 -4.29 -0.29
CA ALA A 40 -1.79 -3.15 0.54
C ALA A 40 -0.85 -3.01 1.76
N LEU A 41 -0.52 -4.13 2.42
CA LEU A 41 0.45 -4.13 3.53
C LEU A 41 1.86 -3.73 3.08
N ILE A 42 2.32 -4.19 1.92
CA ILE A 42 3.64 -3.80 1.36
C ILE A 42 3.70 -2.28 1.10
N VAL A 43 2.65 -1.70 0.52
CA VAL A 43 2.55 -0.24 0.31
C VAL A 43 2.55 0.49 1.65
N TRP A 44 1.78 0.01 2.62
CA TRP A 44 1.73 0.59 3.97
C TRP A 44 3.11 0.59 4.63
N LEU A 45 3.84 -0.53 4.57
CA LEU A 45 5.20 -0.66 5.10
C LEU A 45 6.19 0.25 4.36
N ASN A 46 6.03 0.46 3.05
CA ASN A 46 6.87 1.40 2.30
C ASN A 46 6.73 2.83 2.82
N TYR A 47 5.49 3.29 3.02
CA TYR A 47 5.21 4.60 3.61
C TYR A 47 5.75 4.71 5.03
N ALA A 48 5.52 3.69 5.87
CA ALA A 48 6.00 3.65 7.24
C ALA A 48 7.53 3.70 7.31
N ALA A 49 8.23 2.91 6.49
CA ALA A 49 9.69 2.89 6.42
C ALA A 49 10.24 4.26 5.98
N TRP A 50 9.62 4.90 4.99
CA TRP A 50 10.04 6.25 4.57
C TRP A 50 9.89 7.27 5.70
N LEU A 51 8.75 7.25 6.40
CA LEU A 51 8.47 8.19 7.49
C LEU A 51 9.43 7.96 8.66
N HIS A 52 9.68 6.69 9.01
CA HIS A 52 10.61 6.28 10.07
C HIS A 52 12.05 6.67 9.76
N MET A 53 12.51 6.40 8.53
CA MET A 53 13.86 6.77 8.08
C MET A 53 14.06 8.28 8.05
N ARG A 54 13.01 9.04 7.71
CA ARG A 54 13.06 10.50 7.75
C ARG A 54 13.08 11.06 9.17
N LEU A 55 12.35 10.45 10.10
CA LEU A 55 12.33 10.83 11.52
C LEU A 55 13.66 10.48 12.23
N MET A 56 14.25 9.32 11.94
CA MET A 56 15.50 8.87 12.60
C MET A 56 16.76 9.46 11.98
N LYS A 57 16.89 9.42 10.65
CA LYS A 57 18.16 9.76 9.96
C LYS A 57 18.15 11.13 9.29
N GLY A 58 17.03 11.86 9.34
CA GLY A 58 16.94 13.17 8.70
C GLY A 58 17.22 13.11 7.19
N LEU A 59 16.84 12.00 6.53
CA LEU A 59 17.06 11.78 5.10
C LEU A 59 16.46 12.93 4.28
N ARG A 60 17.34 13.73 3.67
CA ARG A 60 17.04 14.89 2.84
C ARG A 60 17.75 14.75 1.49
N GLY A 61 17.20 15.36 0.45
CA GLY A 61 17.81 15.37 -0.89
C GLY A 61 17.50 14.12 -1.72
N THR A 62 18.49 13.67 -2.50
CA THR A 62 18.37 12.68 -3.60
C THR A 62 17.88 11.30 -3.13
N ALA A 63 18.28 10.87 -1.93
CA ALA A 63 17.84 9.59 -1.37
C ALA A 63 16.32 9.55 -1.11
N ALA A 64 15.72 10.67 -0.71
CA ALA A 64 14.27 10.76 -0.52
C ALA A 64 13.51 10.79 -1.86
N ALA A 65 14.13 11.31 -2.92
CA ALA A 65 13.55 11.33 -4.27
C ALA A 65 13.54 9.94 -4.90
N TRP A 66 14.65 9.19 -4.80
CA TRP A 66 14.71 7.79 -5.24
C TRP A 66 13.73 6.90 -4.47
N TRP A 67 13.55 7.13 -3.17
CA TRP A 67 12.56 6.40 -2.37
C TRP A 67 11.12 6.72 -2.78
N ALA A 68 10.83 7.97 -3.15
CA ALA A 68 9.51 8.32 -3.67
C ALA A 68 9.22 7.66 -5.02
N LEU A 69 10.25 7.49 -5.87
CA LEU A 69 10.13 6.80 -7.15
C LEU A 69 9.88 5.29 -6.95
N THR A 70 10.61 4.63 -6.05
CA THR A 70 10.34 3.23 -5.71
C THR A 70 8.98 3.06 -5.04
N GLY A 71 8.57 3.98 -4.16
CA GLY A 71 7.23 3.99 -3.58
C GLY A 71 6.12 4.12 -4.63
N LEU A 72 6.34 4.96 -5.66
CA LEU A 72 5.42 5.07 -6.80
C LEU A 72 5.30 3.74 -7.55
N ILE A 73 6.43 3.10 -7.89
CA ILE A 73 6.44 1.81 -8.60
C ILE A 73 5.73 0.72 -7.79
N VAL A 74 6.02 0.64 -6.49
CA VAL A 74 5.40 -0.34 -5.57
C VAL A 74 3.88 -0.10 -5.49
N THR A 75 3.44 1.16 -5.40
CA THR A 75 2.02 1.51 -5.36
C THR A 75 1.34 1.19 -6.69
N THR A 76 1.95 1.55 -7.83
CA THR A 76 1.43 1.22 -9.15
C THR A 76 1.34 -0.30 -9.35
N PHE A 77 2.33 -1.07 -8.88
CA PHE A 77 2.25 -2.53 -8.95
C PHE A 77 1.15 -3.08 -8.04
N ALA A 78 0.96 -2.53 -6.83
CA ALA A 78 -0.12 -2.93 -5.93
C ALA A 78 -1.52 -2.71 -6.54
N PHE A 79 -1.73 -1.60 -7.27
CA PHE A 79 -3.02 -1.28 -7.88
C PHE A 79 -3.24 -1.95 -9.24
N LEU A 80 -2.25 -1.87 -10.15
CA LEU A 80 -2.35 -2.40 -11.51
C LEU A 80 -1.79 -3.83 -11.60
N GLY A 81 -0.59 -4.03 -11.06
CA GLY A 81 0.14 -5.30 -11.19
C GLY A 81 -0.56 -6.47 -10.51
N VAL A 82 -1.13 -6.25 -9.32
CA VAL A 82 -1.87 -7.31 -8.61
C VAL A 82 -3.12 -7.73 -9.38
N ASN A 83 -3.86 -6.78 -9.95
CA ASN A 83 -5.05 -7.10 -10.73
C ASN A 83 -4.71 -7.75 -12.09
N LEU A 84 -3.55 -7.42 -12.68
CA LEU A 84 -3.15 -7.91 -14.01
C LEU A 84 -2.35 -9.23 -13.98
N PHE A 85 -1.54 -9.47 -12.94
CA PHE A 85 -0.58 -10.58 -12.89
C PHE A 85 -0.82 -11.59 -11.76
N LEU A 86 -1.60 -11.25 -10.73
CA LEU A 86 -1.81 -12.11 -9.57
C LEU A 86 -3.31 -12.39 -9.36
N SER A 87 -3.76 -13.55 -9.84
CA SER A 87 -5.12 -14.04 -9.59
C SER A 87 -5.28 -14.48 -8.13
N GLY A 88 -6.04 -13.71 -7.35
CA GLY A 88 -6.66 -14.17 -6.10
C GLY A 88 -8.18 -14.32 -6.29
N LEU A 89 -8.93 -14.70 -5.24
CA LEU A 89 -10.39 -14.94 -5.25
C LEU A 89 -11.28 -13.82 -5.87
N HIS A 90 -10.71 -12.69 -6.25
CA HIS A 90 -11.31 -11.58 -6.98
C HIS A 90 -11.06 -11.61 -8.51
N SER A 91 -10.96 -12.80 -9.12
CA SER A 91 -11.00 -12.92 -10.59
C SER A 91 -12.44 -12.75 -11.08
N TYR A 92 -12.97 -11.52 -11.10
CA TYR A 92 -14.11 -11.15 -11.96
C TYR A 92 -13.66 -10.94 -13.41
N GLY A 93 -12.73 -11.79 -13.86
CA GLY A 93 -12.37 -11.95 -15.26
C GLY A 93 -13.00 -13.23 -15.77
N GLN A 94 -14.32 -13.26 -15.91
CA GLN A 94 -14.92 -13.99 -17.03
C GLN A 94 -15.37 -12.95 -18.04
N LEU A 95 -14.93 -13.19 -19.27
CA LEU A 95 -15.20 -12.45 -20.50
C LEU A 95 -16.63 -11.92 -20.61
#